data_AF-A0AB33T1G0-F1
#
_entry.id   AF-A0AB33T1G0-F1
#
_cell.length_a   1.000
_cell.length_b   1.000
_cell.length_c   1.000
_cell.angle_alpha   90.00
_cell.angle_beta   90.00
_cell.angle_gamma   90.00
#
_symmetry.space_group_name_H-M   'P 1'
#
loop_
_entity.id
_entity.type
_entity.pdbx_description
1 polymer ?
#
loop_
_entity_poly.entity_id
_entity_poly.type
_entity_poly.pdbx_seq_one_letter_code
_entity_poly.pdbx_strand_id
1 'polypeptide(L)'
;MESLRTAAIKNGAVTFSTKRIYESPDPSDGYRVLVDRLWPRGVSKAAAQVDLWFKDIAPSPDLRVRWHHAPDDDWGAYADEYRAELAGNPAVDTAHELEREHGTVTLLYAAKDPQHNHAVVLRDFLAD
;
A
#
# COMPACT_ATOMS: atom_id res chain seq x y z
N MET A 1 30.33 8.93 -2.17
CA MET A 1 30.71 7.64 -2.80
C MET A 1 30.76 6.66 -1.65
N GLU A 2 29.88 5.69 -1.44
CA GLU A 2 29.01 4.87 -2.30
C GLU A 2 27.60 4.83 -1.66
N SER A 3 26.52 5.25 -2.34
CA SER A 3 25.70 4.43 -3.25
C SER A 3 25.21 3.10 -2.65
N LEU A 4 24.37 3.15 -1.61
CA LEU A 4 23.41 2.08 -1.31
C LEU A 4 22.26 2.13 -2.32
N ARG A 5 22.58 1.84 -3.57
CA ARG A 5 21.62 1.45 -4.61
C ARG A 5 21.54 -0.07 -4.59
N THR A 6 20.75 -0.63 -3.69
CA THR A 6 20.30 -2.02 -3.87
C THR A 6 19.13 -1.98 -4.84
N ALA A 7 19.46 -1.84 -6.12
CA ALA A 7 18.55 -2.17 -7.21
C ALA A 7 18.42 -3.70 -7.24
N ALA A 8 17.38 -4.22 -6.59
CA ALA A 8 16.93 -5.58 -6.87
C ALA A 8 16.17 -5.55 -8.20
N ILE A 9 16.90 -5.62 -9.31
CA ILE A 9 16.31 -5.98 -10.60
C ILE A 9 16.01 -7.47 -10.53
N LYS A 10 14.75 -7.84 -10.28
CA LYS A 10 14.23 -9.16 -10.61
C LYS A 10 13.56 -9.09 -11.98
N ASN A 11 14.06 -9.92 -12.89
CA ASN A 11 13.50 -10.18 -14.21
C ASN A 11 11.98 -10.38 -14.17
N GLY A 12 11.21 -9.56 -14.89
CA GLY A 12 9.86 -9.87 -15.40
C GLY A 12 8.79 -10.38 -14.43
N ALA A 13 9.00 -10.30 -13.11
CA ALA A 13 8.05 -10.75 -12.11
C ALA A 13 7.21 -9.55 -11.68
N VAL A 14 5.91 -9.73 -11.83
CA VAL A 14 4.92 -8.75 -11.44
C VAL A 14 5.04 -8.48 -9.92
N THR A 15 5.00 -7.21 -9.50
CA THR A 15 5.53 -6.77 -8.19
C THR A 15 4.65 -5.69 -7.55
N PHE A 16 3.99 -6.03 -6.43
CA PHE A 16 3.46 -5.04 -5.50
C PHE A 16 4.57 -4.46 -4.63
N SER A 17 4.64 -3.14 -4.53
CA SER A 17 5.56 -2.44 -3.63
C SER A 17 4.81 -1.43 -2.76
N THR A 18 5.47 -0.91 -1.73
CA THR A 18 4.89 0.09 -0.81
C THR A 18 5.78 1.32 -0.75
N LYS A 19 5.18 2.51 -0.83
CA LYS A 19 5.91 3.79 -0.66
C LYS A 19 5.03 4.80 0.08
N ARG A 20 5.61 5.62 0.95
CA ARG A 20 4.82 6.68 1.59
C ARG A 20 4.44 7.73 0.54
N ILE A 21 3.20 8.20 0.55
CA ILE A 21 2.71 9.24 -0.38
C ILE A 21 3.45 10.59 -0.22
N TYR A 22 4.16 10.77 0.88
CA TYR A 22 4.99 11.96 1.15
C TYR A 22 6.38 11.88 0.52
N GLU A 23 6.79 10.72 0.02
CA GLU A 23 8.05 10.54 -0.69
C GLU A 23 7.87 10.90 -2.16
N SER A 24 8.94 11.43 -2.78
CA SER A 24 8.93 11.80 -4.18
C SER A 24 8.59 10.60 -5.08
N PRO A 25 7.74 10.80 -6.11
CA PRO A 25 7.54 9.79 -7.14
C PRO A 25 8.85 9.40 -7.82
N ASP A 26 9.03 8.12 -8.10
CA ASP A 26 10.16 7.57 -8.84
C ASP A 26 9.63 6.80 -10.07
N PRO A 27 10.30 6.87 -11.24
CA PRO A 27 9.92 6.07 -12.41
C PRO A 27 9.82 4.57 -12.15
N SER A 28 10.53 4.02 -11.15
CA SER A 28 10.42 2.60 -10.77
C SER A 28 9.11 2.25 -10.08
N ASP A 29 8.30 3.23 -9.66
CA ASP A 29 7.07 3.01 -8.92
C ASP A 29 5.95 2.39 -9.78
N GLY A 30 6.08 2.44 -11.12
CA GLY A 30 5.03 1.96 -12.02
C GLY A 30 3.70 2.65 -11.75
N TYR A 31 2.62 1.88 -11.62
CA TYR A 31 1.27 2.38 -11.36
C TYR A 31 1.07 2.69 -9.87
N ARG A 32 0.76 3.94 -9.55
CA ARG A 32 0.72 4.45 -8.18
C ARG A 32 -0.71 4.48 -7.64
N VAL A 33 -1.00 3.59 -6.70
CA VAL A 33 -2.34 3.38 -6.13
C VAL A 33 -2.38 3.82 -4.68
N LEU A 34 -3.15 4.87 -4.36
CA LEU A 34 -3.42 5.24 -2.98
C LEU A 34 -4.38 4.25 -2.33
N VAL A 35 -3.94 3.61 -1.26
CA VAL A 35 -4.70 2.61 -0.50
C VAL A 35 -5.14 3.08 0.89
N ASP A 36 -4.89 4.36 1.21
CA ASP A 36 -5.54 4.99 2.36
C ASP A 36 -7.01 5.26 2.06
N ARG A 37 -7.87 4.96 3.02
CA ARG A 37 -9.30 5.33 2.98
C ARG A 37 -9.51 6.84 2.80
N LEU A 38 -8.66 7.63 3.45
CA LEU A 38 -8.74 9.09 3.48
C LEU A 38 -7.59 9.70 2.71
N TRP A 39 -7.86 10.78 1.97
CA TRP A 39 -6.81 11.50 1.28
C TRP A 39 -5.84 12.12 2.31
N PRO A 40 -4.52 11.90 2.18
CA PRO A 40 -3.54 12.41 3.13
C PRO A 40 -3.49 13.94 3.16
N ARG A 41 -3.45 14.52 4.37
CA ARG A 41 -3.42 15.97 4.53
C ARG A 41 -2.13 16.56 3.97
N GLY A 42 -2.24 17.74 3.35
CA GLY A 42 -1.11 18.49 2.82
C GLY A 42 -0.52 17.93 1.51
N VAL A 43 -1.14 16.90 0.94
CA VAL A 43 -0.70 16.27 -0.31
C VAL A 43 -1.67 16.67 -1.42
N SER A 44 -1.16 17.12 -2.57
CA SER A 44 -2.00 17.31 -3.77
C SER A 44 -1.90 16.10 -4.69
N LYS A 45 -2.98 15.78 -5.41
CA LYS A 45 -3.00 14.65 -6.35
C LYS A 45 -1.92 14.77 -7.42
N ALA A 46 -1.71 15.98 -7.92
CA ALA A 46 -0.69 16.27 -8.93
C ALA A 46 0.73 16.05 -8.40
N ALA A 47 1.05 16.51 -7.18
CA ALA A 47 2.39 16.36 -6.60
C ALA A 47 2.70 14.90 -6.27
N ALA A 48 1.72 14.15 -5.76
CA ALA A 48 1.91 12.75 -5.38
C ALA A 48 1.82 11.78 -6.57
N GLN A 49 1.47 12.24 -7.78
CA GLN A 49 1.30 11.40 -8.97
C GLN A 49 0.50 10.13 -8.65
N VAL A 50 -0.70 10.31 -8.09
CA VAL A 50 -1.59 9.18 -7.78
C VAL A 50 -2.45 8.89 -9.00
N ASP A 51 -2.27 7.69 -9.58
CA ASP A 51 -3.03 7.23 -10.74
C ASP A 51 -4.44 6.81 -10.32
N LEU A 52 -4.54 6.00 -9.27
CA LEU A 52 -5.79 5.50 -8.72
C LEU A 52 -5.88 5.74 -7.21
N TRP A 53 -7.06 6.14 -6.73
CA TRP A 53 -7.37 6.14 -5.30
C TRP A 53 -8.31 4.97 -4.99
N PHE A 54 -7.74 3.87 -4.51
CA PHE A 54 -8.42 2.61 -4.34
C PHE A 54 -8.91 2.43 -2.90
N LYS A 55 -10.02 3.07 -2.56
CA LYS A 55 -10.55 3.09 -1.19
C LYS A 55 -11.13 1.76 -0.73
N ASP A 56 -11.62 0.97 -1.66
CA ASP A 56 -12.39 -0.25 -1.38
C ASP A 56 -11.50 -1.40 -0.91
N ILE A 57 -10.19 -1.33 -1.20
CA ILE A 57 -9.21 -2.27 -0.68
C ILE A 57 -8.67 -1.87 0.71
N ALA A 58 -8.88 -0.61 1.13
CA ALA A 58 -8.38 -0.09 2.40
C ALA A 58 -9.12 -0.72 3.61
N PRO A 59 -8.51 -0.76 4.81
CA PRO A 59 -9.17 -1.24 6.03
C PRO A 59 -10.53 -0.55 6.26
N SER A 60 -11.46 -1.27 6.89
CA SER A 60 -12.76 -0.72 7.29
C SER A 60 -12.60 0.54 8.14
N PRO A 61 -13.60 1.46 8.16
CA PRO A 61 -13.54 2.63 9.02
C PRO A 61 -13.36 2.26 10.49
N ASP A 62 -14.00 1.18 10.93
CA ASP A 62 -13.94 0.70 12.31
C ASP A 62 -12.54 0.16 12.64
N LEU A 63 -11.97 -0.68 11.77
CA LEU A 63 -10.61 -1.20 11.95
C LEU A 63 -9.56 -0.08 11.91
N ARG A 64 -9.73 0.90 11.02
CA ARG A 64 -8.89 2.10 10.96
C ARG A 64 -8.95 2.91 12.26
N VAL A 65 -10.14 3.15 12.81
CA VAL A 65 -10.30 3.88 14.07
C VAL A 65 -9.66 3.12 15.22
N ARG A 66 -9.90 1.80 15.33
CA ARG A 66 -9.28 0.97 16.38
C ARG A 66 -7.76 1.05 16.32
N TRP A 67 -7.16 0.89 15.14
CA TRP A 67 -5.70 0.96 14.97
C TRP A 67 -5.11 2.31 15.40
N HIS A 68 -5.78 3.42 15.10
CA HIS A 68 -5.32 4.75 15.53
C HIS A 68 -5.31 4.95 17.06
N HIS A 69 -6.01 4.10 17.81
CA HIS A 69 -6.10 4.15 19.26
C HIS A 69 -5.44 2.95 19.95
N ALA A 70 -4.91 1.99 19.19
CA ALA A 70 -4.32 0.78 19.72
C ALA A 70 -2.91 1.02 20.28
N PRO A 71 -2.48 0.28 21.31
CA PRO A 71 -1.08 0.19 21.73
C PRO A 71 -0.21 -0.48 20.64
N ASP A 72 1.08 -0.14 20.58
CA ASP A 72 2.02 -0.66 19.57
C ASP A 72 2.13 -2.20 19.55
N ASP A 73 1.87 -2.87 20.68
CA ASP A 73 1.95 -4.34 20.83
C ASP A 73 0.80 -5.11 20.13
N ASP A 74 -0.21 -4.42 19.61
CA ASP A 74 -1.42 -5.03 19.02
C ASP A 74 -1.33 -5.22 17.49
N TRP A 75 -0.14 -5.06 16.90
CA TRP A 75 0.09 -5.14 15.46
C TRP A 75 -0.38 -6.45 14.83
N GLY A 76 -0.09 -7.59 15.48
CA GLY A 76 -0.43 -8.91 14.95
C GLY A 76 -1.94 -9.08 14.77
N ALA A 77 -2.72 -8.70 15.80
CA ALA A 77 -4.17 -8.78 15.75
C ALA A 77 -4.74 -7.84 14.66
N TYR A 78 -4.21 -6.62 14.56
CA TYR A 78 -4.59 -5.69 13.49
C TYR A 78 -4.37 -6.29 12.09
N ALA A 79 -3.19 -6.88 11.86
CA ALA A 79 -2.86 -7.49 10.57
C ALA A 79 -3.78 -8.66 10.26
N ASP A 80 -4.11 -9.50 11.23
CA ASP A 80 -5.01 -10.65 11.05
C ASP A 80 -6.45 -10.21 10.78
N GLU A 81 -6.95 -9.21 11.50
CA GLU A 81 -8.28 -8.63 11.22
C GLU A 81 -8.36 -8.03 9.81
N TYR A 82 -7.31 -7.32 9.37
CA TYR A 82 -7.31 -6.75 8.01
C TYR A 82 -7.20 -7.83 6.93
N ARG A 83 -6.39 -8.88 7.13
CA ARG A 83 -6.37 -10.05 6.22
C ARG A 83 -7.73 -10.72 6.13
N ALA A 84 -8.47 -10.81 7.24
CA ALA A 84 -9.82 -11.34 7.24
C ALA A 84 -10.79 -10.45 6.43
N GLU A 85 -10.64 -9.12 6.49
CA GLU A 85 -11.39 -8.19 5.62
C GLU A 85 -11.06 -8.41 4.13
N LEU A 86 -9.79 -8.72 3.81
CA LEU A 86 -9.32 -8.93 2.43
C LEU A 86 -9.75 -10.27 1.83
N ALA A 87 -9.80 -11.35 2.62
CA ALA A 87 -10.05 -12.72 2.15
C ALA A 87 -11.37 -12.94 1.37
N GLY A 88 -12.34 -12.04 1.51
CA GLY A 88 -13.59 -12.05 0.75
C GLY A 88 -13.87 -10.76 -0.02
N ASN A 89 -12.88 -9.87 -0.14
CA ASN A 89 -13.06 -8.56 -0.76
C ASN A 89 -12.81 -8.63 -2.28
N PRO A 90 -13.80 -8.37 -3.13
CA PRO A 90 -13.62 -8.39 -4.59
C PRO A 90 -12.60 -7.34 -5.09
N ALA A 91 -12.27 -6.34 -4.29
CA ALA A 91 -11.20 -5.38 -4.61
C ALA A 91 -9.82 -6.05 -4.74
N VAL A 92 -9.61 -7.22 -4.14
CA VAL A 92 -8.37 -8.00 -4.28
C VAL A 92 -8.18 -8.45 -5.74
N ASP A 93 -9.23 -8.96 -6.38
CA ASP A 93 -9.16 -9.37 -7.79
C ASP A 93 -8.83 -8.17 -8.68
N THR A 94 -9.45 -7.02 -8.43
CA THR A 94 -9.15 -5.76 -9.14
C THR A 94 -7.71 -5.30 -8.91
N ALA A 95 -7.12 -5.51 -7.71
CA ALA A 95 -5.71 -5.20 -7.49
C ALA A 95 -4.79 -6.07 -8.37
N HIS A 96 -5.09 -7.36 -8.48
CA HIS A 96 -4.35 -8.24 -9.39
C HIS A 96 -4.59 -7.93 -10.87
N GLU A 97 -5.76 -7.40 -11.25
CA GLU A 97 -6.00 -6.91 -12.62
C GLU A 97 -5.13 -5.70 -12.95
N LEU A 98 -5.06 -4.71 -12.06
CA LEU A 98 -4.19 -3.54 -12.21
C LEU A 98 -2.72 -3.95 -12.34
N GLU A 99 -2.33 -4.95 -11.56
CA GLU A 99 -0.99 -5.52 -11.55
C GLU A 99 -0.65 -6.23 -12.87
N ARG A 100 -1.57 -7.04 -13.42
CA ARG A 100 -1.43 -7.61 -14.76
C ARG A 100 -1.40 -6.56 -15.87
N GLU A 101 -2.16 -5.48 -15.73
CA GLU A 101 -2.24 -4.42 -16.74
C GLU A 101 -0.99 -3.53 -16.78
N HIS A 102 -0.45 -3.17 -15.61
CA HIS A 102 0.60 -2.17 -15.49
C HIS A 102 1.97 -2.72 -15.07
N GLY A 103 2.05 -3.98 -14.67
CA GLY A 103 3.28 -4.60 -14.18
C GLY A 103 3.54 -4.24 -12.72
N THR A 104 4.33 -3.20 -12.47
CA THR A 104 4.63 -2.77 -11.09
C THR A 104 3.49 -1.90 -10.56
N VAL A 105 2.96 -2.25 -9.39
CA VAL A 105 1.96 -1.45 -8.66
C VAL A 105 2.55 -1.00 -7.32
N THR A 106 2.64 0.31 -7.11
CA THR A 106 3.08 0.91 -5.85
C THR A 106 1.88 1.33 -5.01
N LEU A 107 1.71 0.66 -3.87
CA LEU A 107 0.69 0.94 -2.88
C LEU A 107 1.16 2.13 -2.01
N LEU A 108 0.50 3.27 -2.21
CA LEU A 108 0.77 4.51 -1.50
C LEU A 108 -0.02 4.62 -0.21
N TYR A 109 0.66 5.05 0.85
CA TYR A 109 0.08 5.22 2.19
C TYR A 109 0.67 6.43 2.93
N ALA A 110 -0.01 6.91 3.98
CA ALA A 110 0.39 8.11 4.74
C ALA A 110 1.07 7.81 6.08
N ALA A 111 0.86 6.61 6.65
CA ALA A 111 1.38 6.23 7.96
C ALA A 111 2.88 6.54 8.10
N LYS A 112 3.30 6.96 9.31
CA LYS A 112 4.70 7.31 9.58
C LYS A 112 5.59 6.09 9.69
N ASP A 113 5.10 5.03 10.33
CA ASP A 113 5.82 3.76 10.46
C ASP A 113 5.80 3.03 9.11
N PRO A 114 6.97 2.82 8.47
CA PRO A 114 7.04 2.14 7.20
C PRO A 114 6.91 0.61 7.31
N GLN A 115 7.05 0.04 8.51
CA GLN A 115 7.01 -1.40 8.75
C GLN A 115 5.63 -1.85 9.25
N HIS A 116 4.98 -1.08 10.13
CA HIS A 116 3.68 -1.42 10.72
C HIS A 116 2.57 -0.51 10.19
N ASN A 117 2.07 -0.85 9.00
CA ASN A 117 0.94 -0.14 8.39
C ASN A 117 0.14 -1.06 7.44
N HIS A 118 -1.11 -0.69 7.18
CA HIS A 118 -2.02 -1.45 6.31
C HIS A 118 -1.47 -1.75 4.91
N ALA A 119 -0.66 -0.86 4.31
CA ALA A 119 -0.14 -1.12 2.96
C ALA A 119 0.89 -2.26 2.95
N VAL A 120 1.61 -2.48 4.05
CA VAL A 120 2.50 -3.65 4.22
C VAL A 120 1.68 -4.93 4.29
N VAL A 121 0.63 -4.96 5.11
CA VAL A 121 -0.27 -6.14 5.20
C VAL A 121 -0.91 -6.42 3.85
N LEU A 122 -1.38 -5.39 3.15
CA LEU A 122 -1.99 -5.53 1.84
C LEU A 122 -1.00 -6.06 0.80
N ARG A 123 0.23 -5.51 0.75
CA ARG A 123 1.28 -5.99 -0.16
C ARG A 123 1.54 -7.47 0.07
N ASP A 124 1.74 -7.87 1.32
CA ASP A 124 2.07 -9.25 1.68
C ASP A 124 0.90 -10.19 1.33
N PHE A 125 -0.33 -9.78 1.64
CA PHE A 125 -1.54 -10.53 1.28
C PHE A 125 -1.70 -10.71 -0.24
N LEU A 126 -1.35 -9.70 -1.04
CA LEU A 126 -1.42 -9.77 -2.51
C LEU A 126 -0.23 -10.50 -3.15
N ALA A 127 0.82 -10.79 -2.40
CA ALA A 127 2.02 -11.48 -2.89
C ALA A 127 2.01 -12.99 -2.58
N ASP A 128 1.12 -13.43 -1.69
CA ASP A 128 0.88 -14.83 -1.32
C ASP A 128 0.03 -15.56 -2.37
#